data_AF-A0A6A6HKM8-F1
#
_entry.id   AF-A0A6A6HKM8-F1
#
_cell.length_a   1.000
_cell.length_b   1.000
_cell.length_c   1.000
_cell.angle_alpha   90.00
_cell.angle_beta   90.00
_cell.angle_gamma   90.00
#
_symmetry.space_group_name_H-M   'P 1'
#
loop_
_entity.id
_entity.type
_entity.pdbx_description
1 polymer ?
#
loop_
_entity_poly.entity_id
_entity_poly.type
_entity_poly.pdbx_seq_one_letter_code
_entity_poly.pdbx_strand_id
1 'polypeptide(L)'
;MANHHILRITREITDIQKGSDLSLSVACRDSDVRHVKALIIGPPETPYEFGFFEFWVKFGKEYPTKAPSVTAITTNSGRCRFNPNIYSQGKVCLSILGTWRGERGEEWSSAQGLESILISIQSLMSADPYENEPGYENADNPSATKEREAYADKIRHETLRISVIQRMENLLGINPHESQTVEKAEIYPYNAEEEYQSSTDDPVFEPFKDLFKRRFLWYYDSYMLTIEKASQKVKDDTPFMRMPFEGGGNSMEGKFNYSQLKQRLEIIRDRLDRDTDAWASQGKLAVKSESRIASNLQRQYEQVVEAFKKNDSVTIDIELVEQNPFVWHLVLFGRPMTNFDGGVFNIKVYFSPRFPDEQPRVKFETPLFHQRISSTGVLCYFPPRPEDVKAHIEAIVEAVEDEAPAYDPRTLVNPEAAKLLWGGPNEKKEYNRKLRRAVQRSSEME
;
A
#
# COMPACT_ATOMS: atom_id res chain seq x y z
N MET A 1 37.97 0.37 -7.61
CA MET A 1 37.20 -0.24 -6.48
C MET A 1 35.82 0.40 -6.25
N ALA A 2 35.67 1.73 -6.29
CA ALA A 2 34.36 2.41 -6.09
C ALA A 2 33.20 1.89 -6.97
N ASN A 3 33.51 1.41 -8.18
CA ASN A 3 32.51 0.93 -9.14
C ASN A 3 31.80 -0.37 -8.69
N HIS A 4 32.51 -1.29 -8.01
CA HIS A 4 31.91 -2.58 -7.61
C HIS A 4 30.82 -2.43 -6.53
N HIS A 5 31.03 -1.51 -5.58
CA HIS A 5 30.06 -1.24 -4.51
C HIS A 5 28.77 -0.62 -5.06
N ILE A 6 28.90 0.32 -6.01
CA ILE A 6 27.75 0.94 -6.68
C ILE A 6 26.98 -0.09 -7.49
N LEU A 7 27.67 -0.93 -8.28
CA LEU A 7 27.04 -2.00 -9.06
C LEU A 7 26.24 -2.97 -8.17
N ARG A 8 26.78 -3.31 -6.99
CA ARG A 8 26.06 -4.14 -6.03
C ARG A 8 24.79 -3.47 -5.51
N ILE A 9 24.86 -2.20 -5.10
CA ILE A 9 23.70 -1.44 -4.60
C ILE A 9 22.63 -1.34 -5.70
N THR A 10 23.02 -0.94 -6.91
CA THR A 10 22.09 -0.82 -8.04
C THR A 10 21.42 -2.16 -8.37
N ARG A 11 22.17 -3.27 -8.32
CA ARG A 11 21.60 -4.61 -8.51
C ARG A 11 20.57 -4.93 -7.42
N GLU A 12 20.92 -4.75 -6.15
CA GLU A 12 20.00 -5.02 -5.03
C GLU A 12 18.71 -4.16 -5.10
N ILE A 13 18.82 -2.89 -5.50
CA ILE A 13 17.65 -2.03 -5.73
C ILE A 13 16.79 -2.57 -6.88
N THR A 14 17.43 -2.93 -8.00
CA THR A 14 16.75 -3.45 -9.19
C THR A 14 16.04 -4.77 -8.91
N ASP A 15 16.67 -5.66 -8.14
CA ASP A 15 16.12 -6.97 -7.78
C ASP A 15 14.84 -6.81 -6.95
N ILE A 16 14.83 -5.89 -5.97
CA ILE A 16 13.63 -5.58 -5.18
C ILE A 16 12.55 -4.92 -6.06
N GLN A 17 12.91 -3.98 -6.93
CA GLN A 17 11.95 -3.30 -7.81
C GLN A 17 11.28 -4.24 -8.82
N LYS A 18 11.97 -5.31 -9.22
CA LYS A 18 11.44 -6.37 -10.10
C LYS A 18 10.79 -7.52 -9.32
N GLY A 19 10.95 -7.55 -8.00
CA GLY A 19 10.39 -8.56 -7.13
C GLY A 19 8.86 -8.55 -7.14
N SER A 20 8.27 -9.69 -6.81
CA SER A 20 6.83 -9.84 -6.67
C SER A 20 6.32 -9.49 -5.26
N ASP A 21 7.20 -9.16 -4.32
CA ASP A 21 6.81 -8.80 -2.96
C ASP A 21 6.07 -7.45 -2.96
N LEU A 22 4.76 -7.52 -2.70
CA LEU A 22 3.89 -6.35 -2.67
C LEU A 22 4.11 -5.44 -1.47
N SER A 23 4.91 -5.89 -0.50
CA SER A 23 5.15 -5.21 0.77
C SER A 23 6.40 -4.35 0.76
N LEU A 24 7.36 -4.64 -0.11
CA LEU A 24 8.65 -3.95 -0.14
C LEU A 24 8.76 -3.11 -1.39
N SER A 25 9.16 -1.85 -1.25
CA SER A 25 9.42 -0.96 -2.39
C SER A 25 10.61 -0.07 -2.09
N VAL A 26 11.48 0.11 -3.09
CA VAL A 26 12.72 0.89 -2.95
C VAL A 26 12.91 1.81 -4.13
N ALA A 27 13.47 2.98 -3.87
CA ALA A 27 13.82 3.95 -4.90
C ALA A 27 14.99 4.82 -4.43
N CYS A 28 15.85 5.21 -5.37
CA CYS A 28 16.90 6.18 -5.16
C CYS A 28 16.85 7.22 -6.27
N ARG A 29 17.54 8.34 -6.08
CA ARG A 29 17.78 9.30 -7.17
C ARG A 29 18.89 8.77 -8.06
N ASP A 30 18.84 9.11 -9.35
CA ASP A 30 19.94 8.81 -10.28
C ASP A 30 21.25 9.51 -9.88
N SER A 31 21.14 10.67 -9.22
CA SER A 31 22.28 11.42 -8.70
C SER A 31 22.94 10.76 -7.49
N ASP A 32 22.21 9.93 -6.73
CA ASP A 32 22.71 9.34 -5.49
C ASP A 32 22.06 7.97 -5.18
N VAL A 33 22.68 6.93 -5.74
CA VAL A 33 22.28 5.53 -5.52
C VAL A 33 22.62 5.02 -4.11
N ARG A 34 23.38 5.76 -3.30
CA ARG A 34 23.76 5.36 -1.93
C ARG A 34 22.72 5.79 -0.90
N HIS A 35 21.75 6.60 -1.28
CA HIS A 35 20.63 7.00 -0.43
C HIS A 35 19.33 6.47 -1.04
N VAL A 36 18.76 5.47 -0.38
CA VAL A 36 17.58 4.75 -0.85
C VAL A 36 16.41 5.05 0.08
N LYS A 37 15.30 5.52 -0.49
CA LYS A 37 14.01 5.55 0.20
C LYS A 37 13.39 4.16 0.06
N ALA A 38 12.98 3.57 1.18
CA ALA A 38 12.30 2.30 1.23
C ALA A 38 10.91 2.48 1.84
N LEU A 39 9.97 1.66 1.38
CA LEU A 39 8.61 1.55 1.92
C LEU A 39 8.38 0.09 2.30
N ILE A 40 7.88 -0.12 3.51
CA ILE A 40 7.38 -1.39 4.00
C ILE A 40 5.88 -1.23 4.25
N ILE A 41 5.07 -2.05 3.57
CA ILE A 41 3.65 -2.21 3.88
C ILE A 41 3.55 -3.13 5.11
N GLY A 42 2.85 -2.67 6.14
CA GLY A 42 2.71 -3.42 7.37
C GLY A 42 2.01 -4.77 7.16
N PRO A 43 2.48 -5.86 7.79
CA PRO A 43 1.99 -7.20 7.52
C PRO A 43 0.50 -7.37 7.87
N PRO A 44 -0.26 -8.15 7.08
CA PRO A 44 -1.65 -8.50 7.40
C PRO A 44 -1.77 -9.20 8.76
N GLU A 45 -2.92 -9.05 9.42
CA GLU A 45 -3.21 -9.68 10.72
C GLU A 45 -2.33 -9.16 11.88
N THR A 46 -1.69 -8.00 11.70
CA THR A 46 -0.89 -7.34 12.74
C THR A 46 -1.44 -5.95 13.05
N PRO A 47 -1.03 -5.30 14.16
CA PRO A 47 -1.32 -3.90 14.41
C PRO A 47 -0.81 -2.92 13.32
N TYR A 48 0.03 -3.39 12.41
CA TYR A 48 0.62 -2.60 11.33
C TYR A 48 -0.12 -2.76 10.01
N GLU A 49 -1.12 -3.64 9.95
CA GLU A 49 -1.78 -4.10 8.73
C GLU A 49 -2.02 -2.98 7.71
N PHE A 50 -1.40 -3.15 6.54
CA PHE A 50 -1.47 -2.28 5.38
C PHE A 50 -1.00 -0.83 5.57
N GLY A 51 -0.41 -0.50 6.72
CA GLY A 51 0.20 0.80 6.98
C GLY A 51 1.44 1.08 6.11
N PHE A 52 1.69 2.36 5.83
CA PHE A 52 2.82 2.79 5.00
C PHE A 52 4.01 3.26 5.85
N PHE A 53 5.01 2.38 6.02
CA PHE A 53 6.19 2.67 6.84
C PHE A 53 7.39 3.00 5.96
N GLU A 54 7.81 4.26 5.96
CA GLU A 54 8.91 4.76 5.14
C GLU A 54 10.22 4.78 5.93
N PHE A 55 11.32 4.44 5.24
CA PHE A 55 12.67 4.37 5.80
C PHE A 55 13.68 4.98 4.83
N TRP A 56 14.71 5.63 5.38
CA TRP A 56 15.93 5.98 4.66
C TRP A 56 17.01 4.93 4.92
N VAL A 57 17.62 4.43 3.85
CA VAL A 57 18.78 3.54 3.91
C VAL A 57 19.97 4.24 3.27
N LYS A 58 21.05 4.40 4.03
CA LYS A 58 22.28 5.08 3.58
C LYS A 58 23.46 4.11 3.56
N PHE A 59 23.99 3.88 2.37
CA PHE A 59 25.12 2.98 2.12
C PHE A 59 26.47 3.70 2.28
N GLY A 60 27.18 3.35 3.35
CA GLY A 60 28.53 3.85 3.61
C GLY A 60 29.56 3.43 2.56
N LYS A 61 30.73 4.07 2.56
CA LYS A 61 31.85 3.75 1.64
C LYS A 61 32.36 2.31 1.82
N GLU A 62 32.15 1.73 2.99
CA GLU A 62 32.58 0.39 3.38
C GLU A 62 31.53 -0.70 3.08
N TYR A 63 30.37 -0.38 2.50
CA TYR A 63 29.39 -1.39 2.08
C TYR A 63 29.98 -2.28 0.97
N PRO A 64 29.87 -3.62 1.01
CA PRO A 64 29.04 -4.44 1.90
C PRO A 64 29.78 -4.97 3.15
N THR A 65 31.03 -4.58 3.39
CA THR A 65 31.79 -5.02 4.57
C THR A 65 31.15 -4.51 5.87
N LYS A 66 30.58 -3.30 5.86
CA LYS A 66 29.75 -2.77 6.96
C LYS A 66 28.30 -2.59 6.50
N ALA A 67 27.37 -2.82 7.43
CA ALA A 67 25.94 -2.57 7.21
C ALA A 67 25.68 -1.11 6.82
N PRO A 68 24.65 -0.83 6.00
CA PRO A 68 24.16 0.52 5.81
C PRO A 68 23.45 1.01 7.09
N SER A 69 23.32 2.34 7.23
CA SER A 69 22.50 2.92 8.30
C SER A 69 21.05 3.03 7.85
N VAL A 70 20.10 2.69 8.73
CA VAL A 70 18.66 2.79 8.48
C VAL A 70 18.01 3.79 9.45
N THR A 71 17.12 4.64 8.94
CA THR A 71 16.32 5.58 9.72
C THR A 71 14.85 5.46 9.35
N ALA A 72 13.97 5.19 10.32
CA ALA A 72 12.53 5.24 10.12
C ALA A 72 12.05 6.69 10.03
N ILE A 73 11.20 6.97 9.05
CA ILE A 73 10.69 8.31 8.73
C ILE A 73 9.27 8.48 9.27
N THR A 74 8.46 7.42 9.20
CA THR A 74 7.09 7.41 9.73
C THR A 74 7.12 7.39 11.26
N THR A 75 7.34 8.55 11.89
CA THR A 75 7.48 8.66 13.37
C THR A 75 6.65 9.78 13.99
N ASN A 76 5.77 10.42 13.20
CA ASN A 76 4.98 11.58 13.65
C ASN A 76 5.86 12.66 14.28
N SER A 77 6.95 13.02 13.58
CA SER A 77 7.91 14.03 14.01
C SER A 77 8.48 13.75 15.41
N GLY A 78 8.96 12.52 15.63
CA GLY A 78 9.59 12.16 16.92
C GLY A 78 8.62 11.74 18.03
N ARG A 79 7.31 11.63 17.75
CA ARG A 79 6.27 11.40 18.79
C ARG A 79 5.72 9.99 18.83
N CYS A 80 5.80 9.24 17.73
CA CYS A 80 5.25 7.89 17.63
C CYS A 80 6.37 6.85 17.61
N ARG A 81 6.39 5.98 18.61
CA ARG A 81 7.22 4.77 18.66
C ARG A 81 6.37 3.61 18.15
N PHE A 82 6.54 3.25 16.89
CA PHE A 82 5.74 2.18 16.28
C PHE A 82 6.07 0.79 16.82
N ASN A 83 7.29 0.55 17.28
CA ASN A 83 7.71 -0.76 17.76
C ASN A 83 8.80 -0.60 18.82
N PRO A 84 8.98 -1.55 19.75
CA PRO A 84 10.10 -1.50 20.67
C PRO A 84 11.47 -1.32 20.02
N ASN A 85 11.62 -1.85 18.81
CA ASN A 85 12.82 -1.76 17.97
C ASN A 85 12.76 -0.66 16.89
N ILE A 86 11.66 0.10 16.78
CA ILE A 86 11.51 1.24 15.84
C ILE A 86 11.16 2.48 16.66
N TYR A 87 12.19 3.24 16.98
CA TYR A 87 12.15 4.33 17.94
C TYR A 87 11.49 5.56 17.33
N SER A 88 10.92 6.42 18.17
CA SER A 88 10.30 7.66 17.70
C SER A 88 11.27 8.61 17.00
N GLN A 89 12.55 8.58 17.37
CA GLN A 89 13.62 9.35 16.69
C GLN A 89 14.10 8.71 15.38
N GLY A 90 13.47 7.63 14.93
CA GLY A 90 13.81 6.93 13.68
C GLY A 90 14.89 5.85 13.81
N LYS A 91 15.49 5.66 14.99
CA LYS A 91 16.47 4.57 15.20
C LYS A 91 15.78 3.20 15.06
N VAL A 92 16.38 2.34 14.25
CA VAL A 92 15.97 0.93 14.10
C VAL A 92 17.00 0.03 14.79
N CYS A 93 16.53 -0.84 15.69
CA CYS A 93 17.35 -1.73 16.50
C CYS A 93 17.28 -3.17 15.96
N LEU A 94 18.30 -3.59 15.22
CA LEU A 94 18.45 -4.93 14.65
C LEU A 94 19.90 -5.41 14.75
N SER A 95 20.10 -6.70 15.00
CA SER A 95 21.43 -7.34 15.05
C SER A 95 22.18 -7.22 13.73
N ILE A 96 21.48 -7.43 12.61
CA ILE A 96 22.02 -7.28 11.25
C ILE A 96 22.42 -5.82 10.91
N LEU A 97 21.99 -4.84 11.70
CA LEU A 97 22.40 -3.43 11.57
C LEU A 97 23.48 -3.04 12.59
N GLY A 98 23.88 -3.96 13.48
CA GLY A 98 24.78 -3.69 14.60
C GLY A 98 24.20 -2.73 15.65
N THR A 99 22.89 -2.48 15.62
CA THR A 99 22.17 -1.59 16.55
C THR A 99 21.46 -2.36 17.67
N TRP A 100 21.53 -3.68 17.64
CA TRP A 100 21.02 -4.60 18.66
C TRP A 100 21.98 -5.76 18.85
N ARG A 101 21.91 -6.43 20.02
CA ARG A 101 22.64 -7.66 20.27
C ARG A 101 22.10 -8.79 19.39
N GLY A 102 22.98 -9.63 18.83
CA GLY A 102 22.61 -10.82 18.08
C GLY A 102 23.44 -12.02 18.51
N GLU A 103 22.94 -13.21 18.25
CA GLU A 103 23.73 -14.44 18.36
C GLU A 103 24.71 -14.58 17.19
N ARG A 104 25.64 -15.53 17.31
CA ARG A 104 26.63 -15.78 16.26
C ARG A 104 25.93 -16.21 14.97
N GLY A 105 26.03 -15.37 13.93
CA GLY A 105 25.39 -15.60 12.63
C GLY A 105 24.15 -14.73 12.39
N GLU A 106 23.66 -14.02 13.40
CA GLU A 106 22.56 -13.06 13.28
C GLU A 106 23.04 -11.62 13.03
N GLU A 107 24.35 -11.37 13.19
CA GLU A 107 24.98 -10.08 12.92
C GLU A 107 25.25 -9.87 11.42
N TRP A 108 25.51 -8.62 11.04
CA TRP A 108 25.80 -8.25 9.66
C TRP A 108 26.91 -9.11 9.04
N SER A 109 26.66 -9.59 7.82
CA SER A 109 27.72 -10.12 6.97
C SER A 109 27.55 -9.61 5.54
N SER A 110 28.64 -9.56 4.79
CA SER A 110 28.61 -9.16 3.37
C SER A 110 27.76 -10.09 2.48
N ALA A 111 27.25 -11.21 3.00
CA ALA A 111 26.29 -12.07 2.31
C ALA A 111 24.86 -11.50 2.33
N GLN A 112 24.53 -10.67 3.33
CA GLN A 112 23.25 -9.97 3.44
C GLN A 112 23.22 -8.73 2.54
N GLY A 113 22.02 -8.24 2.25
CA GLY A 113 21.80 -7.05 1.42
C GLY A 113 20.58 -6.25 1.85
N LEU A 114 20.19 -5.28 1.02
CA LEU A 114 19.04 -4.41 1.26
C LEU A 114 17.76 -5.18 1.54
N GLU A 115 17.47 -6.21 0.75
CA GLU A 115 16.25 -7.02 0.91
C GLU A 115 16.20 -7.69 2.29
N SER A 116 17.29 -8.34 2.72
CA SER A 116 17.35 -8.95 4.06
C SER A 116 17.15 -7.94 5.19
N ILE A 117 17.63 -6.70 5.00
CA ILE A 117 17.39 -5.63 5.98
C ILE A 117 15.91 -5.29 6.06
N LEU A 118 15.26 -5.09 4.91
CA LEU A 118 13.84 -4.74 4.87
C LEU A 118 12.96 -5.87 5.40
N ILE A 119 13.27 -7.13 5.08
CA ILE A 119 12.58 -8.30 5.63
C ILE A 119 12.73 -8.35 7.15
N SER A 120 13.94 -8.15 7.70
CA SER A 120 14.15 -8.12 9.15
C SER A 120 13.39 -6.99 9.84
N ILE A 121 13.28 -5.82 9.22
CA ILE A 121 12.46 -4.72 9.75
C ILE A 121 10.98 -5.10 9.72
N GLN A 122 10.50 -5.70 8.63
CA GLN A 122 9.11 -6.15 8.53
C GLN A 122 8.79 -7.24 9.57
N SER A 123 9.74 -8.14 9.87
CA SER A 123 9.56 -9.16 10.91
C SER A 123 9.37 -8.59 12.32
N LEU A 124 9.86 -7.37 12.60
CA LEU A 124 9.56 -6.68 13.86
C LEU A 124 8.09 -6.27 13.97
N MET A 125 7.40 -6.10 12.83
CA MET A 125 5.99 -5.72 12.75
C MET A 125 5.07 -6.94 12.99
N SER A 126 5.30 -7.65 14.10
CA SER A 126 4.58 -8.87 14.47
C SER A 126 3.15 -8.59 14.96
N ALA A 127 2.35 -9.66 15.07
CA ALA A 127 1.01 -9.58 15.66
C ALA A 127 1.04 -9.15 17.13
N ASP A 128 2.13 -9.46 17.83
CA ASP A 128 2.36 -9.04 19.21
C ASP A 128 3.67 -8.24 19.35
N PRO A 129 3.62 -6.93 19.11
CA PRO A 129 4.81 -6.10 19.20
C PRO A 129 5.23 -5.81 20.65
N TYR A 130 4.50 -6.27 21.66
CA TYR A 130 4.89 -6.15 23.07
C TYR A 130 6.06 -7.07 23.40
N GLU A 131 6.08 -8.27 22.82
CA GLU A 131 7.15 -9.28 23.02
C GLU A 131 8.51 -8.81 22.48
N ASN A 132 8.53 -7.81 21.61
CA ASN A 132 9.76 -7.21 21.11
C ASN A 132 10.50 -6.36 22.17
N GLU A 133 9.84 -5.98 23.27
CA GLU A 133 10.51 -5.26 24.35
C GLU A 133 11.37 -6.23 25.19
N PRO A 134 12.65 -5.93 25.43
CA PRO A 134 13.53 -6.82 26.18
C PRO A 134 13.03 -7.06 27.60
N GLY A 135 12.97 -8.33 27.99
CA GLY A 135 12.44 -8.76 29.29
C GLY A 135 10.93 -8.99 29.32
N TYR A 136 10.23 -8.82 28.18
CA TYR A 136 8.79 -9.05 28.04
C TYR A 136 8.46 -10.21 27.09
N GLU A 137 9.45 -10.97 26.63
CA GLU A 137 9.32 -12.03 25.63
C GLU A 137 8.42 -13.19 26.09
N ASN A 138 8.35 -13.46 27.40
CA ASN A 138 7.57 -14.57 28.00
C ASN A 138 6.66 -14.07 29.14
N ALA A 139 6.14 -12.84 29.01
CA ALA A 139 5.27 -12.27 30.03
C ALA A 139 3.90 -12.99 30.06
N ASP A 140 3.76 -13.99 30.94
CA ASP A 140 2.59 -14.89 30.99
C ASP A 140 1.63 -14.63 32.16
N ASN A 141 1.66 -13.44 32.77
CA ASN A 141 0.72 -13.08 33.83
C ASN A 141 -0.55 -12.41 33.27
N PRO A 142 -1.70 -12.43 33.99
CA PRO A 142 -2.94 -11.82 33.50
C PRO A 142 -2.86 -10.31 33.19
N SER A 143 -1.94 -9.57 33.82
CA SER A 143 -1.68 -8.16 33.48
C SER A 143 -1.04 -8.04 32.10
N ALA A 144 -0.11 -8.93 31.79
CA ALA A 144 0.61 -8.96 30.53
C ALA A 144 -0.32 -9.19 29.34
N THR A 145 -1.33 -10.06 29.44
CA THR A 145 -2.33 -10.22 28.36
C THR A 145 -3.05 -8.90 28.06
N LYS A 146 -3.48 -8.17 29.08
CA LYS A 146 -4.17 -6.88 28.92
C LYS A 146 -3.24 -5.81 28.36
N GLU A 147 -1.98 -5.78 28.80
CA GLU A 147 -0.95 -4.86 28.32
C GLU A 147 -0.58 -5.12 26.86
N ARG A 148 -0.41 -6.39 26.47
CA ARG A 148 -0.16 -6.83 25.09
C ARG A 148 -1.29 -6.36 24.15
N GLU A 149 -2.54 -6.63 24.52
CA GLU A 149 -3.71 -6.18 23.76
C GLU A 149 -3.78 -4.64 23.67
N ALA A 150 -3.61 -3.94 24.78
CA ALA A 150 -3.63 -2.49 24.82
C ALA A 150 -2.49 -1.86 23.99
N TYR A 151 -1.30 -2.48 24.00
CA TYR A 151 -0.17 -2.06 23.17
C TYR A 151 -0.48 -2.26 21.68
N ALA A 152 -0.99 -3.43 21.30
CA ALA A 152 -1.43 -3.71 19.95
C ALA A 152 -2.53 -2.75 19.47
N ASP A 153 -3.50 -2.42 20.33
CA ASP A 153 -4.59 -1.50 20.00
C ASP A 153 -4.10 -0.07 19.74
N LYS A 154 -3.20 0.46 20.56
CA LYS A 154 -2.65 1.79 20.30
C LYS A 154 -1.75 1.83 19.05
N ILE A 155 -0.96 0.77 18.78
CA ILE A 155 -0.18 0.69 17.53
C ILE A 155 -1.12 0.67 16.33
N ARG A 156 -2.20 -0.12 16.37
CA ARG A 156 -3.20 -0.18 15.29
C ARG A 156 -3.85 1.16 15.02
N HIS A 157 -4.20 1.88 16.08
CA HIS A 157 -4.72 3.22 15.96
C HIS A 157 -3.73 4.16 15.27
N GLU A 158 -2.48 4.18 15.72
CA GLU A 158 -1.43 5.06 15.21
C GLU A 158 -0.98 4.68 13.79
N THR A 159 -1.04 3.40 13.42
CA THR A 159 -0.87 2.93 12.04
C THR A 159 -1.90 3.61 11.14
N LEU A 160 -3.20 3.48 11.45
CA LEU A 160 -4.24 4.14 10.66
C LEU A 160 -4.07 5.65 10.63
N ARG A 161 -3.86 6.28 11.80
CA ARG A 161 -3.81 7.74 11.93
C ARG A 161 -2.62 8.37 11.20
N ILE A 162 -1.43 7.81 11.38
CA ILE A 162 -0.17 8.42 10.91
C ILE A 162 0.26 7.81 9.58
N SER A 163 0.44 6.48 9.55
CA SER A 163 1.09 5.83 8.40
C SER A 163 0.15 5.76 7.19
N VAL A 164 -1.17 5.73 7.40
CA VAL A 164 -2.17 5.76 6.33
C VAL A 164 -2.76 7.16 6.15
N ILE A 165 -3.54 7.65 7.11
CA ILE A 165 -4.40 8.83 6.93
C ILE A 165 -3.57 10.11 6.78
N GLN A 166 -2.74 10.44 7.77
CA GLN A 166 -1.92 11.67 7.72
C GLN A 166 -0.98 11.67 6.50
N ARG A 167 -0.42 10.50 6.16
CA ARG A 167 0.41 10.38 4.97
C ARG A 167 -0.36 10.69 3.68
N MET A 168 -1.56 10.13 3.53
CA MET A 168 -2.43 10.39 2.38
C MET A 168 -2.93 11.84 2.33
N GLU A 169 -3.29 12.42 3.46
CA GLU A 169 -3.69 13.84 3.54
C GLU A 169 -2.56 14.76 3.08
N ASN A 170 -1.33 14.53 3.55
CA ASN A 170 -0.16 15.28 3.11
C ASN A 170 0.06 15.17 1.60
N LEU A 171 -0.05 13.95 1.03
CA LEU A 171 0.12 13.72 -0.40
C LEU A 171 -0.94 14.38 -1.27
N LEU A 172 -2.17 14.50 -0.75
CA LEU A 172 -3.33 15.06 -1.44
C LEU A 172 -3.55 16.55 -1.12
N GLY A 173 -2.77 17.13 -0.21
CA GLY A 173 -2.93 18.51 0.25
C GLY A 173 -4.25 18.72 0.99
N ILE A 174 -4.74 17.71 1.72
CA ILE A 174 -5.95 17.80 2.53
C ILE A 174 -5.56 18.40 3.88
N ASN A 175 -6.06 19.59 4.18
CA ASN A 175 -5.83 20.22 5.47
C ASN A 175 -6.82 19.67 6.51
N PRO A 176 -6.36 19.03 7.61
CA PRO A 176 -7.27 18.54 8.65
C PRO A 176 -7.99 19.69 9.39
N HIS A 177 -7.47 20.93 9.27
CA HIS A 177 -7.80 22.08 10.12
C HIS A 177 -8.77 23.11 9.50
N GLU A 178 -9.42 22.84 8.36
CA GLU A 178 -10.61 23.64 7.99
C GLU A 178 -11.80 23.39 8.94
N SER A 179 -11.66 22.47 9.89
CA SER A 179 -12.52 22.33 11.06
C SER A 179 -11.64 22.19 12.31
N GLN A 180 -11.55 23.27 13.10
CA GLN A 180 -10.92 23.39 14.42
C GLN A 180 -9.45 23.84 14.46
N THR A 181 -9.30 25.06 15.00
CA THR A 181 -8.07 25.67 15.53
C THR A 181 -7.55 24.85 16.72
N VAL A 182 -6.37 24.24 16.58
CA VAL A 182 -5.61 23.75 17.73
C VAL A 182 -4.18 24.26 17.61
N GLU A 183 -3.69 24.81 18.72
CA GLU A 183 -2.43 25.51 18.89
C GLU A 183 -1.22 24.69 18.39
N LYS A 184 -0.38 25.32 17.57
CA LYS A 184 0.95 24.81 17.25
C LYS A 184 1.78 24.78 18.54
N ALA A 185 1.94 23.60 19.13
CA ALA A 185 2.97 23.41 20.15
C ALA A 185 4.35 23.57 19.50
N GLU A 186 5.05 24.65 19.85
CA GLU A 186 6.47 24.87 19.56
C GLU A 186 7.31 23.85 20.34
N ILE A 187 7.60 22.72 19.71
CA ILE A 187 8.64 21.78 20.12
C ILE A 187 9.36 21.42 18.84
N TYR A 188 10.62 21.82 18.68
CA TYR A 188 11.47 21.47 17.53
C TYR A 188 11.61 19.95 17.45
N PRO A 189 10.85 19.26 16.58
CA PRO A 189 10.93 17.82 16.50
C PRO A 189 12.06 17.48 15.52
N TYR A 190 12.94 16.55 15.89
CA TYR A 190 13.86 15.97 14.93
C TYR A 190 13.04 15.28 13.83
N ASN A 191 13.07 15.85 12.63
CA ASN A 191 12.46 15.28 11.43
C ASN A 191 13.60 14.94 10.47
N ALA A 192 13.98 13.66 10.42
CA ALA A 192 15.03 13.16 9.54
C ALA A 192 14.77 13.48 8.05
N GLU A 193 13.51 13.68 7.66
CA GLU A 193 13.14 14.09 6.30
C GLU A 193 13.39 15.59 6.05
N GLU A 194 13.12 16.46 7.03
CA GLU A 194 13.43 17.90 6.95
C GLU A 194 14.93 18.18 7.03
N GLU A 195 15.69 17.45 7.86
CA GLU A 195 17.15 17.60 7.93
C GLU A 195 17.81 17.27 6.59
N TYR A 196 17.32 16.25 5.89
CA TYR A 196 17.83 15.92 4.56
C TYR A 196 17.37 16.92 3.50
N GLN A 197 16.07 17.27 3.46
CA GLN A 197 15.54 18.23 2.49
C GLN A 197 16.14 19.63 2.65
N SER A 198 16.46 20.05 3.88
CA SER A 198 17.15 21.33 4.13
C SER A 198 18.64 21.29 3.78
N SER A 199 19.25 20.10 3.69
CA SER A 199 20.66 19.92 3.32
C SER A 199 20.92 19.86 1.81
N THR A 200 19.88 19.85 0.98
CA THR A 200 20.00 19.73 -0.48
C THR A 200 19.03 20.69 -1.19
N ASP A 201 19.47 21.43 -2.22
CA ASP A 201 18.59 22.28 -3.08
C ASP A 201 17.67 21.44 -4.02
N ASP A 202 17.51 20.15 -3.70
CA ASP A 202 16.91 19.15 -4.55
C ASP A 202 15.38 19.11 -4.37
N PRO A 203 14.60 18.91 -5.45
CA PRO A 203 13.14 18.83 -5.36
C PRO A 203 12.71 17.67 -4.46
N VAL A 204 11.57 17.78 -3.77
CA VAL A 204 11.03 16.75 -2.86
C VAL A 204 10.96 15.38 -3.55
N PHE A 205 11.61 14.35 -2.97
CA PHE A 205 11.68 13.00 -3.55
C PHE A 205 10.55 12.11 -3.04
N GLU A 206 9.52 11.93 -3.88
CA GLU A 206 8.32 11.14 -3.57
C GLU A 206 8.08 10.00 -4.59
N PRO A 207 8.97 8.99 -4.63
CA PRO A 207 8.92 7.92 -5.62
C PRO A 207 7.70 7.01 -5.48
N PHE A 208 7.07 6.96 -4.30
CA PHE A 208 5.95 6.05 -4.01
C PHE A 208 4.58 6.74 -4.08
N LYS A 209 4.51 7.98 -4.58
CA LYS A 209 3.28 8.78 -4.59
C LYS A 209 2.07 8.05 -5.20
N ASP A 210 2.23 7.48 -6.40
CA ASP A 210 1.14 6.72 -7.04
C ASP A 210 0.85 5.39 -6.32
N LEU A 211 1.90 4.73 -5.81
CA LEU A 211 1.78 3.48 -5.07
C LEU A 211 0.92 3.67 -3.81
N PHE A 212 1.12 4.73 -3.03
CA PHE A 212 0.28 5.05 -1.88
C PHE A 212 -1.20 5.19 -2.27
N LYS A 213 -1.49 5.93 -3.33
CA LYS A 213 -2.86 6.12 -3.83
C LYS A 213 -3.51 4.79 -4.24
N ARG A 214 -2.79 3.95 -4.98
CA ARG A 214 -3.30 2.63 -5.41
C ARG A 214 -3.55 1.71 -4.23
N ARG A 215 -2.55 1.55 -3.35
CA ARG A 215 -2.65 0.67 -2.17
C ARG A 215 -3.72 1.17 -1.20
N PHE A 216 -3.90 2.48 -1.06
CA PHE A 216 -5.01 3.03 -0.29
C PHE A 216 -6.37 2.58 -0.84
N LEU A 217 -6.59 2.70 -2.15
CA LEU A 217 -7.84 2.27 -2.78
C LEU A 217 -8.09 0.76 -2.64
N TRP A 218 -7.01 -0.03 -2.65
CA TRP A 218 -7.06 -1.48 -2.46
C TRP A 218 -7.44 -1.88 -1.04
N TYR A 219 -6.83 -1.24 -0.04
CA TYR A 219 -7.00 -1.63 1.37
C TYR A 219 -8.06 -0.82 2.11
N TYR A 220 -8.80 0.05 1.40
CA TYR A 220 -9.85 0.89 1.98
C TYR A 220 -10.86 0.10 2.81
N ASP A 221 -11.37 -1.02 2.27
CA ASP A 221 -12.34 -1.87 2.96
C ASP A 221 -11.74 -2.49 4.24
N SER A 222 -10.47 -2.89 4.21
CA SER A 222 -9.74 -3.41 5.38
C SER A 222 -9.58 -2.35 6.47
N TYR A 223 -9.28 -1.10 6.10
CA TYR A 223 -9.21 0.01 7.06
C TYR A 223 -10.56 0.29 7.71
N MET A 224 -11.62 0.36 6.91
CA MET A 224 -12.98 0.60 7.41
C MET A 224 -13.45 -0.51 8.36
N LEU A 225 -13.20 -1.78 8.00
CA LEU A 225 -13.50 -2.93 8.84
C LEU A 225 -12.70 -2.90 10.15
N THR A 226 -11.44 -2.47 10.09
CA THR A 226 -10.58 -2.34 11.27
C THR A 226 -11.13 -1.28 12.23
N ILE A 227 -11.51 -0.13 11.71
CA ILE A 227 -12.12 0.96 12.49
C ILE A 227 -13.44 0.50 13.11
N GLU A 228 -14.30 -0.18 12.35
CA GLU A 228 -15.58 -0.68 12.85
C GLU A 228 -15.39 -1.63 14.03
N LYS A 229 -14.51 -2.63 13.88
CA LYS A 229 -14.19 -3.58 14.95
C LYS A 229 -13.60 -2.90 16.18
N ALA A 230 -12.69 -1.93 15.98
CA ALA A 230 -12.03 -1.26 17.09
C ALA A 230 -12.97 -0.30 17.84
N SER A 231 -13.87 0.38 17.12
CA SER A 231 -14.89 1.28 17.70
C SER A 231 -15.89 0.55 18.59
N GLN A 232 -16.11 -0.75 18.36
CA GLN A 232 -16.93 -1.60 19.23
C GLN A 232 -16.23 -1.95 20.55
N LYS A 233 -14.89 -1.93 20.57
CA LYS A 233 -14.07 -2.29 21.74
C LYS A 233 -13.72 -1.08 22.61
N VAL A 234 -13.35 0.04 21.98
CA VAL A 234 -12.85 1.24 22.67
C VAL A 234 -13.62 2.47 22.23
N LYS A 235 -14.03 3.30 23.19
CA LYS A 235 -14.72 4.57 22.92
C LYS A 235 -13.71 5.66 22.56
N ASP A 236 -14.16 6.61 21.74
CA ASP A 236 -13.41 7.81 21.46
C ASP A 236 -13.06 8.57 22.75
N ASP A 237 -11.97 9.33 22.69
CA ASP A 237 -11.35 10.06 23.79
C ASP A 237 -10.79 9.21 24.94
N THR A 238 -10.87 7.88 24.85
CA THR A 238 -10.17 6.99 25.78
C THR A 238 -8.65 7.17 25.63
N PRO A 239 -7.90 7.49 26.69
CA PRO A 239 -6.44 7.65 26.59
C PRO A 239 -5.75 6.30 26.33
N PHE A 240 -4.62 6.33 25.64
CA PHE A 240 -3.77 5.14 25.49
C PHE A 240 -3.27 4.68 26.85
N MET A 241 -3.32 3.36 27.06
CA MET A 241 -2.70 2.75 28.23
C MET A 241 -1.19 2.89 28.11
N ARG A 242 -0.57 3.44 29.15
CA ARG A 242 0.87 3.50 29.28
C ARG A 242 1.40 2.12 29.67
N MET A 243 2.35 1.61 28.90
CA MET A 243 3.00 0.33 29.19
C MET A 243 4.05 0.48 30.30
N PRO A 244 4.37 -0.59 31.05
CA PRO A 244 5.39 -0.55 32.09
C PRO A 244 6.78 -0.11 31.61
N PHE A 245 7.11 -0.40 30.35
CA PHE A 245 8.37 0.00 29.71
C PHE A 245 8.38 1.42 29.11
N GLU A 246 7.26 2.15 29.17
CA GLU A 246 7.18 3.52 28.65
C GLU A 246 7.57 4.56 29.72
N GLY A 247 8.67 5.27 29.50
CA GLY A 247 9.14 6.35 30.38
C GLY A 247 10.30 7.15 29.78
N GLY A 248 10.61 8.31 30.37
CA GLY A 248 11.82 9.09 30.02
C GLY A 248 12.00 9.39 28.52
N GLY A 249 11.05 10.08 27.88
CA GLY A 249 11.11 10.38 26.44
C GLY A 249 10.75 9.22 25.51
N ASN A 250 10.45 8.03 26.07
CA ASN A 250 10.04 6.81 25.36
C ASN A 250 8.55 6.48 25.60
N SER A 251 7.65 7.47 25.54
CA SER A 251 6.21 7.28 25.75
C SER A 251 5.42 7.53 24.47
N MET A 252 4.41 6.70 24.18
CA MET A 252 3.44 6.93 23.12
C MET A 252 2.10 7.39 23.71
N GLU A 253 2.01 8.68 23.99
CA GLU A 253 0.81 9.31 24.56
C GLU A 253 -0.20 9.67 23.47
N GLY A 254 -1.48 9.57 23.80
CA GLY A 254 -2.57 9.85 22.87
C GLY A 254 -3.91 9.34 23.37
N LYS A 255 -4.90 9.39 22.50
CA LYS A 255 -6.26 8.91 22.75
C LYS A 255 -6.82 8.27 21.50
N PHE A 256 -7.71 7.31 21.68
CA PHE A 256 -8.45 6.70 20.59
C PHE A 256 -9.48 7.70 20.03
N ASN A 257 -9.55 7.84 18.70
CA ASN A 257 -10.51 8.71 18.02
C ASN A 257 -10.99 8.10 16.68
N TYR A 258 -11.47 6.86 16.74
CA TYR A 258 -11.85 6.07 15.56
C TYR A 258 -12.95 6.71 14.73
N SER A 259 -13.90 7.44 15.32
CA SER A 259 -14.93 8.15 14.55
C SER A 259 -14.31 9.22 13.64
N GLN A 260 -13.29 9.94 14.14
CA GLN A 260 -12.56 10.93 13.37
C GLN A 260 -11.70 10.26 12.28
N LEU A 261 -11.05 9.13 12.60
CA LEU A 261 -10.28 8.39 11.61
C LEU A 261 -11.16 7.90 10.44
N LYS A 262 -12.39 7.45 10.73
CA LYS A 262 -13.37 7.05 9.72
C LYS A 262 -13.68 8.19 8.75
N GLN A 263 -14.05 9.35 9.28
CA GLN A 263 -14.39 10.53 8.47
C GLN A 263 -13.21 10.95 7.58
N ARG A 264 -11.98 10.91 8.11
CA ARG A 264 -10.78 11.27 7.36
C ARG A 264 -10.48 10.27 6.23
N LEU A 265 -10.69 8.97 6.45
CA LEU A 265 -10.58 7.97 5.37
C LEU A 265 -11.60 8.20 4.26
N GLU A 266 -12.85 8.51 4.61
CA GLU A 266 -13.92 8.83 3.65
C GLU A 266 -13.54 10.07 2.82
N ILE A 267 -13.02 11.14 3.45
CA ILE A 267 -12.55 12.35 2.74
C ILE A 267 -11.40 12.03 1.77
N ILE A 268 -10.42 11.22 2.20
CA ILE A 268 -9.31 10.78 1.33
C ILE A 268 -9.87 10.00 0.13
N ARG A 269 -10.80 9.07 0.39
CA ARG A 269 -11.42 8.25 -0.65
C ARG A 269 -12.14 9.11 -1.68
N ASP A 270 -13.00 10.01 -1.22
CA ASP A 270 -13.73 10.94 -2.09
C ASP A 270 -12.79 11.85 -2.89
N ARG A 271 -11.63 12.22 -2.33
CA ARG A 271 -10.63 12.99 -3.06
C ARG A 271 -9.98 12.17 -4.17
N LEU A 272 -9.64 10.90 -3.92
CA LEU A 272 -9.05 10.02 -4.93
C LEU A 272 -10.02 9.69 -6.07
N ASP A 273 -11.30 9.48 -5.75
CA ASP A 273 -12.33 9.25 -6.77
C ASP A 273 -12.50 10.52 -7.64
N ARG A 274 -12.58 11.71 -7.04
CA ARG A 274 -12.62 12.98 -7.79
C ARG A 274 -11.38 13.23 -8.65
N ASP A 275 -10.18 12.95 -8.13
CA ASP A 275 -8.94 13.07 -8.89
C ASP A 275 -8.96 12.14 -10.12
N THR A 276 -9.51 10.93 -9.98
CA THR A 276 -9.65 9.94 -11.06
C THR A 276 -10.66 10.41 -12.10
N ASP A 277 -11.83 10.88 -11.68
CA ASP A 277 -12.86 11.40 -12.59
C ASP A 277 -12.35 12.64 -13.35
N ALA A 278 -11.54 13.47 -12.71
CA ALA A 278 -10.93 14.65 -13.33
C ALA A 278 -10.01 14.27 -14.51
N TRP A 279 -9.39 13.08 -14.52
CA TRP A 279 -8.56 12.63 -15.64
C TRP A 279 -9.32 12.56 -16.96
N ALA A 280 -10.62 12.26 -16.94
CA ALA A 280 -11.44 12.28 -18.15
C ALA A 280 -11.47 13.70 -18.77
N SER A 281 -11.73 14.72 -17.94
CA SER A 281 -11.78 16.11 -18.39
C SER A 281 -10.41 16.66 -18.81
N GLN A 282 -9.35 16.32 -18.06
CA GLN A 282 -7.97 16.67 -18.38
C GLN A 282 -7.50 15.99 -19.67
N GLY A 283 -7.90 14.74 -19.88
CA GLY A 283 -7.63 13.98 -21.11
C GLY A 283 -8.23 14.63 -22.34
N LYS A 284 -9.48 15.11 -22.28
CA LYS A 284 -10.10 15.88 -23.37
C LYS A 284 -9.34 17.16 -23.71
N LEU A 285 -8.81 17.86 -22.69
CA LEU A 285 -7.96 19.02 -22.92
C LEU A 285 -6.63 18.61 -23.59
N ALA A 286 -6.03 17.50 -23.14
CA ALA A 286 -4.80 16.95 -23.68
C ALA A 286 -4.93 16.48 -25.14
N VAL A 287 -6.11 16.00 -25.55
CA VAL A 287 -6.45 15.70 -26.95
C VAL A 287 -6.56 16.99 -27.76
N LYS A 288 -7.30 17.98 -27.27
CA LYS A 288 -7.45 19.29 -27.94
C LYS A 288 -6.13 20.01 -28.14
N SER A 289 -5.18 19.83 -27.22
CA SER A 289 -3.84 20.41 -27.30
C SER A 289 -2.83 19.51 -28.04
N GLU A 290 -3.26 18.42 -28.68
CA GLU A 290 -2.42 17.46 -29.40
C GLU A 290 -1.21 16.98 -28.58
N SER A 291 -1.42 16.73 -27.29
CA SER A 291 -0.34 16.32 -26.40
C SER A 291 0.24 14.97 -26.81
N ARG A 292 1.55 14.78 -26.58
CA ARG A 292 2.25 13.52 -26.87
C ARG A 292 1.59 12.32 -26.20
N ILE A 293 1.11 12.49 -24.97
CA ILE A 293 0.45 11.42 -24.21
C ILE A 293 -0.91 11.04 -24.82
N ALA A 294 -1.71 12.02 -25.25
CA ALA A 294 -2.99 11.75 -25.92
C ALA A 294 -2.77 10.96 -27.21
N SER A 295 -1.83 11.38 -28.06
CA SER A 295 -1.49 10.67 -29.30
C SER A 295 -0.91 9.28 -29.04
N ASN A 296 -0.14 9.11 -27.96
CA ASN A 296 0.40 7.81 -27.56
C ASN A 296 -0.71 6.85 -27.13
N LEU A 297 -1.62 7.27 -26.23
CA LEU A 297 -2.73 6.45 -25.75
C LEU A 297 -3.69 6.10 -26.89
N GLN A 298 -3.99 7.05 -27.79
CA GLN A 298 -4.80 6.79 -28.98
C GLN A 298 -4.18 5.69 -29.87
N ARG A 299 -2.86 5.75 -30.11
CA ARG A 299 -2.15 4.72 -30.87
C ARG A 299 -2.15 3.37 -30.13
N GLN A 300 -1.95 3.36 -28.81
CA GLN A 300 -1.99 2.13 -28.03
C GLN A 300 -3.41 1.51 -28.06
N TYR A 301 -4.46 2.32 -28.02
CA TYR A 301 -5.84 1.86 -28.20
C TYR A 301 -6.03 1.12 -29.52
N GLU A 302 -5.64 1.72 -30.64
CA GLU A 302 -5.76 1.10 -31.97
C GLU A 302 -5.00 -0.24 -32.05
N GLN A 303 -3.81 -0.29 -31.46
CA GLN A 303 -3.00 -1.52 -31.40
C GLN A 303 -3.63 -2.61 -30.53
N VAL A 304 -4.20 -2.23 -29.38
CA VAL A 304 -4.85 -3.15 -28.44
C VAL A 304 -6.12 -3.72 -29.06
N VAL A 305 -7.01 -2.88 -29.60
CA VAL A 305 -8.25 -3.33 -30.25
C VAL A 305 -7.95 -4.32 -31.38
N GLU A 306 -6.96 -4.02 -32.23
CA GLU A 306 -6.57 -4.92 -33.33
C GLU A 306 -5.98 -6.24 -32.81
N ALA A 307 -5.23 -6.21 -31.70
CA ALA A 307 -4.65 -7.42 -31.10
C ALA A 307 -5.73 -8.34 -30.51
N PHE A 308 -6.74 -7.80 -29.84
CA PHE A 308 -7.81 -8.59 -29.23
C PHE A 308 -8.84 -9.07 -30.27
N LYS A 309 -9.11 -8.31 -31.35
CA LYS A 309 -9.94 -8.79 -32.48
C LYS A 309 -9.40 -10.04 -33.16
N LYS A 310 -8.08 -10.21 -33.22
CA LYS A 310 -7.42 -11.38 -33.84
C LYS A 310 -7.36 -12.59 -32.92
N ASN A 311 -7.63 -12.41 -31.64
CA ASN A 311 -7.49 -13.46 -30.65
C ASN A 311 -8.86 -14.01 -30.28
N ASP A 312 -9.32 -15.04 -31.01
CA ASP A 312 -10.61 -15.73 -30.77
C ASP A 312 -10.77 -16.30 -29.33
N SER A 313 -9.68 -16.33 -28.55
CA SER A 313 -9.70 -16.83 -27.17
C SER A 313 -10.06 -15.80 -26.10
N VAL A 314 -10.14 -14.50 -26.44
CA VAL A 314 -10.44 -13.44 -25.46
C VAL A 314 -11.79 -12.81 -25.75
N THR A 315 -12.70 -13.02 -24.81
CA THR A 315 -14.06 -12.47 -24.76
C THR A 315 -14.07 -11.05 -24.20
N ILE A 316 -13.34 -10.12 -24.84
CA ILE A 316 -13.31 -8.71 -24.42
C ILE A 316 -13.66 -7.78 -25.57
N ASP A 317 -14.59 -6.87 -25.32
CA ASP A 317 -14.84 -5.71 -26.18
C ASP A 317 -14.24 -4.45 -25.56
N ILE A 318 -13.70 -3.56 -26.38
CA ILE A 318 -12.90 -2.41 -25.95
C ILE A 318 -13.29 -1.18 -26.76
N GLU A 319 -13.77 -0.14 -26.07
CA GLU A 319 -14.18 1.11 -26.67
C GLU A 319 -13.63 2.33 -25.91
N LEU A 320 -13.55 3.49 -26.58
CA LEU A 320 -13.25 4.76 -25.92
C LEU A 320 -14.54 5.46 -25.51
N VAL A 321 -14.63 5.86 -24.24
CA VAL A 321 -15.76 6.66 -23.76
C VAL A 321 -15.67 8.05 -24.37
N GLU A 322 -16.68 8.42 -25.17
CA GLU A 322 -16.75 9.72 -25.86
C GLU A 322 -15.49 10.03 -26.70
N GLN A 323 -14.90 9.02 -27.34
CA GLN A 323 -13.66 9.14 -28.13
C GLN A 323 -12.46 9.71 -27.32
N ASN A 324 -12.49 9.56 -26.00
CA ASN A 324 -11.42 10.03 -25.12
C ASN A 324 -10.39 8.91 -24.87
N PRO A 325 -9.15 9.02 -25.36
CA PRO A 325 -8.13 7.98 -25.17
C PRO A 325 -7.68 7.80 -23.71
N PHE A 326 -8.16 8.65 -22.79
CA PHE A 326 -7.89 8.54 -21.35
C PHE A 326 -8.97 7.77 -20.58
N VAL A 327 -10.09 7.41 -21.21
CA VAL A 327 -11.17 6.66 -20.56
C VAL A 327 -11.64 5.54 -21.48
N TRP A 328 -11.29 4.32 -21.10
CA TRP A 328 -11.62 3.12 -21.87
C TRP A 328 -12.75 2.39 -21.17
N HIS A 329 -13.68 1.89 -21.97
CA HIS A 329 -14.76 1.01 -21.55
C HIS A 329 -14.44 -0.40 -22.06
N LEU A 330 -14.38 -1.36 -21.15
CA LEU A 330 -14.17 -2.76 -21.46
C LEU A 330 -15.44 -3.54 -21.09
N VAL A 331 -15.89 -4.39 -21.99
CA VAL A 331 -16.92 -5.40 -21.72
C VAL A 331 -16.25 -6.75 -21.71
N LEU A 332 -16.12 -7.35 -20.53
CA LEU A 332 -15.58 -8.69 -20.36
C LEU A 332 -16.74 -9.70 -20.31
N PHE A 333 -16.80 -10.63 -21.27
CA PHE A 333 -17.76 -11.73 -21.23
C PHE A 333 -17.12 -12.93 -20.55
N GLY A 334 -17.80 -13.51 -19.58
CA GLY A 334 -17.28 -14.65 -18.85
C GLY A 334 -17.20 -15.91 -19.72
N ARG A 335 -16.09 -16.65 -19.59
CA ARG A 335 -15.83 -17.82 -20.44
C ARG A 335 -16.78 -18.98 -20.14
N PRO A 336 -17.20 -19.75 -21.17
CA PRO A 336 -17.97 -20.97 -20.98
C PRO A 336 -17.29 -21.94 -20.01
N MET A 337 -18.08 -22.67 -19.23
CA MET A 337 -17.60 -23.69 -18.28
C MET A 337 -16.73 -23.17 -17.12
N THR A 338 -16.69 -21.86 -16.91
CA THR A 338 -16.03 -21.23 -15.74
C THR A 338 -17.07 -20.76 -14.72
N ASN A 339 -16.63 -20.30 -13.55
CA ASN A 339 -17.54 -19.67 -12.57
C ASN A 339 -18.14 -18.33 -13.06
N PHE A 340 -17.64 -17.79 -14.17
CA PHE A 340 -18.08 -16.53 -14.77
C PHE A 340 -18.97 -16.74 -16.00
N ASP A 341 -19.25 -18.00 -16.39
CA ASP A 341 -20.02 -18.35 -17.58
C ASP A 341 -21.35 -17.57 -17.68
N GLY A 342 -21.58 -16.95 -18.84
CA GLY A 342 -22.74 -16.11 -19.13
C GLY A 342 -22.73 -14.73 -18.47
N GLY A 343 -21.66 -14.34 -17.77
CA GLY A 343 -21.50 -13.01 -17.17
C GLY A 343 -21.07 -11.95 -18.19
N VAL A 344 -21.50 -10.70 -17.95
CA VAL A 344 -21.14 -9.52 -18.75
C VAL A 344 -20.67 -8.41 -17.80
N PHE A 345 -19.38 -8.12 -17.78
CA PHE A 345 -18.79 -7.19 -16.81
C PHE A 345 -18.31 -5.92 -17.50
N ASN A 346 -18.96 -4.80 -17.17
CA ASN A 346 -18.55 -3.46 -17.60
C ASN A 346 -17.45 -2.94 -16.68
N ILE A 347 -16.32 -2.58 -17.28
CA ILE A 347 -15.12 -2.12 -16.59
C ILE A 347 -14.68 -0.80 -17.23
N LYS A 348 -14.46 0.23 -16.41
CA LYS A 348 -13.82 1.46 -16.85
C LYS A 348 -12.36 1.52 -16.44
N VAL A 349 -11.51 1.91 -17.39
CA VAL A 349 -10.09 2.17 -17.16
C VAL A 349 -9.81 3.65 -17.40
N TYR A 350 -9.37 4.32 -16.34
CA TYR A 350 -9.00 5.74 -16.37
C TYR A 350 -7.48 5.85 -16.43
N PHE A 351 -6.96 6.53 -17.44
CA PHE A 351 -5.54 6.83 -17.58
C PHE A 351 -5.24 8.24 -17.08
N SER A 352 -4.20 8.38 -16.25
CA SER A 352 -3.72 9.69 -15.83
C SER A 352 -3.09 10.44 -17.01
N PRO A 353 -3.23 11.78 -17.09
CA PRO A 353 -2.38 12.60 -17.96
C PRO A 353 -0.88 12.46 -17.68
N ARG A 354 -0.50 11.88 -16.53
CA ARG A 354 0.87 11.54 -16.15
C ARG A 354 1.24 10.08 -16.39
N PHE A 355 0.42 9.29 -17.10
CA PHE A 355 0.77 7.92 -17.45
C PHE A 355 2.10 7.90 -18.25
N PRO A 356 3.08 7.02 -17.94
CA PRO A 356 2.97 5.87 -17.02
C PRO A 356 3.40 6.11 -15.56
N ASP A 357 3.82 7.31 -15.20
CA ASP A 357 4.25 7.64 -13.82
C ASP A 357 3.10 7.48 -12.82
N GLU A 358 1.88 7.78 -13.25
CA GLU A 358 0.65 7.40 -12.56
C GLU A 358 -0.07 6.30 -13.34
N GLN A 359 -0.20 5.14 -12.69
CA GLN A 359 -0.80 3.95 -13.26
C GLN A 359 -2.33 4.12 -13.42
N PRO A 360 -2.97 3.38 -14.33
CA PRO A 360 -4.41 3.49 -14.55
C PRO A 360 -5.23 3.15 -13.29
N ARG A 361 -6.45 3.68 -13.21
CA ARG A 361 -7.46 3.27 -12.23
C ARG A 361 -8.54 2.46 -12.91
N VAL A 362 -8.72 1.23 -12.44
CA VAL A 362 -9.66 0.27 -13.00
C VAL A 362 -10.85 0.13 -12.05
N LYS A 363 -12.05 0.37 -12.58
CA LYS A 363 -13.31 0.32 -11.83
C LYS A 363 -14.29 -0.63 -12.52
N PHE A 364 -14.70 -1.66 -11.81
CA PHE A 364 -15.84 -2.49 -12.17
C PHE A 364 -17.12 -1.69 -11.95
N GLU A 365 -17.83 -1.38 -13.03
CA GLU A 365 -19.14 -0.76 -12.96
C GLU A 365 -20.22 -1.80 -12.67
N THR A 366 -20.06 -2.99 -13.24
CA THR A 366 -20.88 -4.15 -12.87
C THR A 366 -20.42 -4.73 -11.52
N PRO A 367 -21.26 -4.73 -10.47
CA PRO A 367 -20.85 -5.24 -9.16
C PRO A 367 -20.56 -6.74 -9.20
N LEU A 368 -19.33 -7.12 -8.83
CA LEU A 368 -18.88 -8.51 -8.82
C LEU A 368 -18.35 -8.90 -7.44
N PHE A 369 -18.86 -10.01 -6.89
CA PHE A 369 -18.40 -10.54 -5.60
C PHE A 369 -17.11 -11.34 -5.81
N HIS A 370 -15.96 -10.67 -5.70
CA HIS A 370 -14.66 -11.23 -6.02
C HIS A 370 -13.57 -10.76 -5.04
N GLN A 371 -12.60 -11.62 -4.75
CA GLN A 371 -11.53 -11.33 -3.78
C GLN A 371 -10.59 -10.18 -4.20
N ARG A 372 -10.38 -9.98 -5.51
CA ARG A 372 -9.58 -8.88 -6.08
C ARG A 372 -10.38 -7.62 -6.44
N ILE A 373 -11.68 -7.56 -6.17
CA ILE A 373 -12.54 -6.41 -6.50
C ILE A 373 -13.16 -5.89 -5.21
N SER A 374 -12.80 -4.66 -4.83
CA SER A 374 -13.30 -4.05 -3.59
C SER A 374 -14.81 -3.80 -3.65
N SER A 375 -15.41 -3.47 -2.49
CA SER A 375 -16.81 -3.10 -2.37
C SER A 375 -17.24 -1.94 -3.28
N THR A 376 -16.28 -1.10 -3.70
CA THR A 376 -16.46 0.06 -4.58
C THR A 376 -16.09 -0.20 -6.04
N GLY A 377 -15.76 -1.44 -6.39
CA GLY A 377 -15.40 -1.86 -7.74
C GLY A 377 -13.93 -1.65 -8.12
N VAL A 378 -13.07 -1.23 -7.18
CA VAL A 378 -11.63 -1.06 -7.48
C VAL A 378 -10.98 -2.43 -7.65
N LEU A 379 -10.30 -2.65 -8.79
CA LEU A 379 -9.58 -3.89 -9.07
C LEU A 379 -8.14 -3.86 -8.54
N CYS A 380 -7.72 -4.95 -7.89
CA CYS A 380 -6.33 -5.28 -7.59
C CYS A 380 -5.74 -6.15 -8.72
N TYR A 381 -4.75 -5.62 -9.44
CA TYR A 381 -4.10 -6.28 -10.57
C TYR A 381 -2.65 -5.80 -10.74
N PHE A 382 -1.85 -6.56 -11.49
CA PHE A 382 -0.40 -6.37 -11.60
C PHE A 382 0.07 -6.45 -13.05
N PRO A 383 0.21 -5.31 -13.76
CA PRO A 383 0.72 -5.30 -15.12
C PRO A 383 2.23 -5.65 -15.14
N PRO A 384 2.70 -6.60 -15.97
CA PRO A 384 4.12 -6.92 -16.06
C PRO A 384 4.95 -5.80 -16.71
N ARG A 385 4.31 -4.95 -17.53
CA ARG A 385 4.88 -3.74 -18.14
C ARG A 385 3.95 -2.56 -17.85
N PRO A 386 4.19 -1.80 -16.78
CA PRO A 386 3.31 -0.72 -16.34
C PRO A 386 3.20 0.47 -17.32
N GLU A 387 4.06 0.53 -18.33
CA GLU A 387 4.06 1.52 -19.41
C GLU A 387 3.26 1.09 -20.66
N ASP A 388 2.89 -0.19 -20.73
CA ASP A 388 2.22 -0.81 -21.87
C ASP A 388 0.74 -1.04 -21.55
N VAL A 389 -0.15 -0.35 -22.25
CA VAL A 389 -1.59 -0.45 -22.04
C VAL A 389 -2.09 -1.87 -22.33
N LYS A 390 -1.49 -2.59 -23.30
CA LYS A 390 -1.89 -3.97 -23.57
C LYS A 390 -1.64 -4.87 -22.35
N ALA A 391 -0.49 -4.71 -21.69
CA ALA A 391 -0.14 -5.45 -20.49
C ALA A 391 -1.10 -5.17 -19.33
N HIS A 392 -1.66 -3.96 -19.26
CA HIS A 392 -2.75 -3.65 -18.32
C HIS A 392 -4.03 -4.43 -18.61
N ILE A 393 -4.49 -4.43 -19.87
CA ILE A 393 -5.72 -5.15 -20.24
C ILE A 393 -5.57 -6.65 -19.98
N GLU A 394 -4.43 -7.24 -20.36
CA GLU A 394 -4.12 -8.65 -20.08
C GLU A 394 -4.14 -8.95 -18.57
N ALA A 395 -3.50 -8.10 -17.75
CA ALA A 395 -3.48 -8.27 -16.30
C ALA A 395 -4.85 -8.05 -15.63
N ILE A 396 -5.73 -7.20 -16.21
CA ILE A 396 -7.12 -7.03 -15.74
C ILE A 396 -7.89 -8.34 -15.95
N VAL A 397 -7.80 -8.92 -17.15
CA VAL A 397 -8.48 -10.18 -17.49
C VAL A 397 -7.95 -11.32 -16.61
N GLU A 398 -6.63 -11.46 -16.49
CA GLU A 398 -5.99 -12.47 -15.64
C GLU A 398 -6.42 -12.34 -14.17
N ALA A 399 -6.52 -11.11 -13.64
CA ALA A 399 -6.89 -10.90 -12.25
C ALA A 399 -8.33 -11.33 -11.92
N VAL A 400 -9.21 -11.41 -12.91
CA VAL A 400 -10.63 -11.81 -12.76
C VAL A 400 -10.81 -13.29 -13.05
N GLU A 401 -10.13 -13.80 -14.06
CA GLU A 401 -10.30 -15.18 -14.54
C GLU A 401 -9.44 -16.21 -13.79
N ASP A 402 -8.60 -15.80 -12.83
CA ASP A 402 -7.82 -16.72 -11.99
C ASP A 402 -8.74 -17.63 -11.16
N GLU A 403 -8.92 -18.87 -11.62
CA GLU A 403 -9.79 -19.86 -10.98
C GLU A 403 -9.17 -20.48 -9.72
N ALA A 404 -7.86 -20.41 -9.57
CA ALA A 404 -7.11 -21.05 -8.48
C ALA A 404 -6.06 -20.10 -7.88
N PRO A 405 -6.47 -18.93 -7.38
CA PRO A 405 -5.52 -17.94 -6.88
C PRO A 405 -4.76 -18.49 -5.67
N ALA A 406 -3.45 -18.26 -5.66
CA ALA A 406 -2.65 -18.48 -4.46
C ALA A 406 -3.14 -17.59 -3.33
N TYR A 407 -3.10 -18.08 -2.09
CA TYR A 407 -3.43 -17.26 -0.93
C TYR A 407 -2.35 -16.19 -0.72
N ASP A 408 -2.69 -14.94 -0.99
CA ASP A 408 -1.89 -13.79 -0.62
C ASP A 408 -2.80 -12.69 -0.05
N PRO A 409 -2.82 -12.48 1.28
CA PRO A 409 -3.68 -11.50 1.94
C PRO A 409 -3.52 -10.07 1.41
N ARG A 410 -2.37 -9.74 0.80
CA ARG A 410 -2.08 -8.41 0.21
C ARG A 410 -2.80 -8.17 -1.11
N THR A 411 -3.38 -9.21 -1.70
CA THR A 411 -4.17 -9.11 -2.94
C THR A 411 -5.69 -9.15 -2.68
N LEU A 412 -6.08 -9.44 -1.43
CA LEU A 412 -7.46 -9.68 -1.02
C LEU A 412 -8.17 -8.37 -0.64
N VAL A 413 -8.49 -7.55 -1.65
CA VAL A 413 -9.09 -6.21 -1.44
C VAL A 413 -10.56 -6.24 -1.05
N ASN A 414 -11.20 -7.42 -1.08
CA ASN A 414 -12.54 -7.65 -0.55
C ASN A 414 -12.48 -8.64 0.62
N PRO A 415 -12.40 -8.14 1.87
CA PRO A 415 -12.23 -9.00 3.05
C PRO A 415 -13.36 -10.03 3.24
N GLU A 416 -14.59 -9.69 2.85
CA GLU A 416 -15.73 -10.61 2.96
C GLU A 416 -15.60 -11.77 1.96
N ALA A 417 -15.30 -11.46 0.70
CA ALA A 417 -15.09 -12.45 -0.35
C ALA A 417 -13.90 -13.37 -0.01
N ALA A 418 -12.79 -12.78 0.44
CA ALA A 418 -11.60 -13.48 0.86
C ALA A 418 -11.86 -14.47 2.02
N LYS A 419 -12.54 -14.00 3.08
CA LYS A 419 -12.91 -14.85 4.21
C LYS A 419 -13.74 -16.05 3.79
N LEU A 420 -14.65 -15.88 2.83
CA LEU A 420 -15.48 -16.99 2.36
C LEU A 420 -14.72 -17.94 1.44
N LEU A 421 -13.88 -17.43 0.54
CA LEU A 421 -13.15 -18.23 -0.44
C LEU A 421 -12.13 -19.17 0.21
N TRP A 422 -11.39 -18.69 1.20
CA TRP A 422 -10.40 -19.47 1.97
C TRP A 422 -10.93 -19.98 3.32
N GLY A 423 -12.24 -19.86 3.57
CA GLY A 423 -12.89 -20.44 4.74
C GLY A 423 -13.08 -21.96 4.63
N GLY A 424 -13.92 -22.52 5.51
CA GLY A 424 -14.28 -23.93 5.47
C GLY A 424 -15.13 -24.32 4.26
N PRO A 425 -15.48 -25.61 4.11
CA PRO A 425 -16.26 -26.09 2.97
C PRO A 425 -17.62 -25.42 2.80
N ASN A 426 -18.24 -24.95 3.88
CA ASN A 426 -19.53 -24.27 3.84
C ASN A 426 -19.37 -22.80 3.40
N GLU A 427 -18.35 -22.12 3.89
CA GLU A 427 -17.98 -20.76 3.50
C GLU A 427 -17.61 -20.69 2.02
N LYS A 428 -16.84 -21.67 1.52
CA LYS A 428 -16.51 -21.75 0.09
C LYS A 428 -17.74 -22.00 -0.78
N LYS A 429 -18.70 -22.79 -0.31
CA LYS A 429 -20.01 -22.94 -0.99
C LYS A 429 -20.77 -21.61 -1.01
N GLU A 430 -20.74 -20.86 0.09
CA GLU A 430 -21.36 -19.54 0.17
C GLU A 430 -20.72 -18.54 -0.80
N TYR A 431 -19.39 -18.52 -0.87
CA TYR A 431 -18.64 -17.72 -1.86
C TYR A 431 -19.13 -18.01 -3.27
N ASN A 432 -19.12 -19.29 -3.68
CA ASN A 432 -19.53 -19.70 -5.02
C ASN A 432 -21.01 -19.34 -5.31
N ARG A 433 -21.88 -19.40 -4.30
CA ARG A 433 -23.28 -18.98 -4.43
C ARG A 433 -23.40 -17.47 -4.66
N LYS A 434 -22.67 -16.66 -3.89
CA LYS A 434 -22.65 -15.19 -4.04
C LYS A 434 -22.05 -14.77 -5.38
N LEU A 435 -20.96 -15.40 -5.78
CA LEU A 435 -20.32 -15.17 -7.08
C LEU A 435 -21.31 -15.47 -8.23
N ARG A 436 -21.92 -16.66 -8.26
CA ARG A 436 -22.92 -17.01 -9.29
C ARG A 436 -24.10 -16.04 -9.36
N ARG A 437 -24.59 -15.56 -8.21
CA ARG A 437 -25.64 -14.53 -8.17
C ARG A 437 -25.17 -13.19 -8.73
N ALA A 438 -23.91 -12.81 -8.50
CA ALA A 438 -23.35 -11.61 -9.10
C ALA A 438 -23.20 -11.76 -10.62
N VAL A 439 -22.73 -12.92 -11.09
CA VAL A 439 -22.62 -13.27 -12.52
C VAL A 439 -23.99 -13.26 -13.19
N GLN A 440 -25.02 -13.88 -12.61
CA GLN A 440 -26.36 -13.85 -13.19
C GLN A 440 -26.92 -12.43 -13.29
N ARG A 441 -26.76 -11.60 -12.26
CA ARG A 441 -27.22 -10.20 -12.31
C ARG A 441 -26.47 -9.37 -13.34
N SER A 442 -25.24 -9.74 -13.67
CA SER A 442 -24.41 -8.99 -14.62
C SER A 442 -24.98 -9.00 -16.03
N SER A 443 -25.61 -10.10 -16.45
CA SER A 443 -26.26 -10.24 -17.76
C SER A 443 -27.70 -9.73 -17.81
N GLU A 444 -28.30 -9.43 -16.66
CA GLU A 444 -29.64 -8.81 -16.55
C GLU A 444 -29.60 -7.26 -16.59
N MET A 445 -28.40 -6.67 -16.55
CA MET A 445 -28.18 -5.21 -16.54
C MET A 445 -27.89 -4.60 -17.93
N GLU A 446 -27.85 -5.44 -18.97
CA GLU A 446 -27.82 -5.04 -20.39
C GLU A 446 -29.25 -4.72 -20.88
#